data_AF-A0A358R301-F1
#
_entry.id   AF-A0A358R301-F1
#
_cell.length_a   1.000
_cell.length_b   1.000
_cell.length_c   1.000
_cell.angle_alpha   90.00
_cell.angle_beta   90.00
_cell.angle_gamma   90.00
#
_symmetry.space_group_name_H-M   'P 1'
#
loop_
_entity.id
_entity.type
_entity.pdbx_description
1 polymer ?
#
loop_
_entity_poly.entity_id
_entity_poly.type
_entity_poly.pdbx_seq_one_letter_code
_entity_poly.pdbx_strand_id
1 'polypeptide(L)'
;MERLRNSTGAILWLLIISFGLLWVLADTQVFDALSAGPQQLGEVDGESITFEQYNARVSFLVTQHNQRYTSEVTPEIRAAYEQQAWSEIVTGLVFQNKMEEVGITVTEQELVNMIVGPNPDAFIRQQFADDNGQIDRAALQAAIDAPENSQVWISIEQQLKEKRRQQKVTNFLASSNRTTTAEARRQLTLDRSTADVELLRMPYAAISDADAEPTDREVKQWYDANRELFERDESFEFRYVSFPISATAEDTTRLFDEVALLAEEFATTEDDSTFLNNFQ
;
A
#
# COMPACT_ATOMS: atom_id res chain seq x y z
N MET A 1 52.09 26.05 -21.96
CA MET A 1 51.17 26.36 -20.83
C MET A 1 50.36 27.63 -21.11
N GLU A 2 49.70 27.74 -22.28
CA GLU A 2 48.85 28.90 -22.62
C GLU A 2 47.40 28.52 -22.91
N ARG A 3 47.13 27.26 -23.30
CA ARG A 3 45.76 26.77 -23.54
C ARG A 3 44.92 26.59 -22.27
N LEU A 4 45.55 26.43 -21.10
CA LEU A 4 44.86 26.37 -19.81
C LEU A 4 44.54 27.74 -19.22
N ARG A 5 45.22 28.81 -19.67
CA ARG A 5 45.05 30.19 -19.17
C ARG A 5 43.99 30.97 -19.96
N ASN A 6 43.78 30.63 -21.24
CA ASN A 6 42.80 31.31 -22.08
C ASN A 6 41.38 30.70 -21.99
N SER A 7 41.26 29.46 -21.53
CA SER A 7 39.97 28.80 -21.26
C SER A 7 39.52 28.90 -19.79
N THR A 8 40.37 29.40 -18.88
CA THR A 8 40.06 29.48 -17.44
C THR A 8 38.82 30.31 -17.19
N GLY A 9 38.61 31.41 -17.93
CA GLY A 9 37.42 32.25 -17.82
C GLY A 9 36.14 31.53 -18.24
N ALA A 10 36.16 30.82 -19.38
CA ALA A 10 35.01 30.05 -19.85
C ALA A 10 34.69 28.86 -18.91
N ILE A 11 35.73 28.20 -18.38
CA ILE A 11 35.59 27.10 -17.42
C ILE A 11 35.03 27.63 -16.09
N LEU A 12 35.48 28.80 -15.62
CA LEU A 12 34.94 29.46 -14.42
C LEU A 12 33.47 29.84 -14.60
N TRP A 13 33.08 30.40 -15.75
CA TRP A 13 31.68 30.70 -16.04
C TRP A 13 30.82 29.44 -16.12
N LEU A 14 31.30 28.36 -16.74
CA LEU A 14 30.58 27.09 -16.81
C LEU A 14 30.44 26.44 -15.42
N LEU A 15 31.44 26.60 -14.56
CA LEU A 15 31.41 26.12 -13.18
C LEU A 15 30.44 26.95 -12.33
N ILE A 16 30.43 28.28 -12.48
CA ILE A 16 29.50 29.18 -11.79
C ILE A 16 28.06 28.92 -12.23
N ILE A 17 27.82 28.73 -13.54
CA ILE A 17 26.48 28.43 -14.09
C ILE A 17 26.02 27.03 -13.64
N SER A 18 26.90 26.02 -13.68
CA SER A 18 26.58 24.68 -13.18
C SER A 18 26.30 24.67 -11.68
N PHE A 19 27.06 25.45 -10.89
CA PHE A 19 26.86 25.57 -9.45
C PHE A 19 25.59 26.35 -9.10
N GLY A 20 25.28 27.41 -9.88
CA GLY A 20 24.03 28.16 -9.76
C GLY A 20 22.80 27.32 -10.11
N LEU A 21 22.87 26.49 -11.15
CA LEU A 21 21.83 25.51 -11.49
C LEU A 21 21.63 24.48 -10.38
N LEU A 22 22.72 23.97 -9.79
CA LEU A 22 22.64 23.05 -8.65
C LEU A 22 22.07 23.72 -7.39
N TRP A 23 22.38 25.00 -7.16
CA TRP A 23 21.86 25.76 -6.02
C TRP A 23 20.37 26.07 -6.16
N VAL A 24 19.90 26.42 -7.36
CA VAL A 24 18.47 26.60 -7.67
C VAL A 24 17.72 25.27 -7.56
N LEU A 25 18.32 24.17 -8.03
CA LEU A 25 17.74 22.83 -7.87
C LEU A 25 17.77 22.33 -6.41
N ALA A 26 18.69 22.83 -5.57
CA ALA A 26 18.78 22.50 -4.15
C ALA A 26 17.75 23.25 -3.29
N ASP A 27 17.30 24.43 -3.72
CA ASP A 27 16.24 25.22 -3.06
C ASP A 27 14.84 24.73 -3.47
N THR A 28 14.71 24.15 -4.66
CA THR A 28 13.55 23.34 -5.01
C THR A 28 13.67 21.98 -4.32
N GLN A 29 12.64 21.50 -3.62
CA GLN A 29 12.59 20.18 -2.96
C GLN A 29 12.72 18.96 -3.92
N VAL A 30 13.24 19.18 -5.14
CA VAL A 30 13.47 18.20 -6.20
C VAL A 30 14.46 17.13 -5.76
N PHE A 31 15.49 17.46 -4.98
CA PHE A 31 16.41 16.46 -4.44
C PHE A 31 15.82 15.65 -3.26
N ASP A 32 14.89 16.23 -2.50
CA ASP A 32 14.12 15.48 -1.49
C ASP A 32 13.13 14.50 -2.17
N ALA A 33 12.52 14.91 -3.28
CA ALA A 33 11.65 14.07 -4.10
C ALA A 33 12.40 12.97 -4.88
N LEU A 34 13.68 13.18 -5.23
CA LEU A 34 14.54 12.18 -5.89
C LEU A 34 15.28 11.24 -4.92
N SER A 35 15.54 11.67 -3.68
CA SER A 35 16.12 10.84 -2.61
C SER A 35 15.07 10.02 -1.85
N ALA A 36 13.81 10.45 -1.90
CA ALA A 36 12.65 9.64 -1.63
C ALA A 36 12.46 8.58 -2.74
N GLY A 37 13.32 7.56 -2.76
CA GLY A 37 12.98 6.29 -3.44
C GLY A 37 11.57 5.84 -3.03
N PRO A 38 10.88 5.01 -3.85
CA PRO A 38 9.44 4.78 -3.73
C PRO A 38 9.04 4.65 -2.25
N GLN A 39 8.41 5.72 -1.73
CA GLN A 39 8.12 5.83 -0.30
C GLN A 39 7.15 4.76 0.15
N GLN A 40 6.48 4.11 -0.80
CA GLN A 40 5.47 3.10 -0.64
C GLN A 40 6.10 1.69 -0.76
N LEU A 41 6.05 0.95 0.34
CA LEU A 41 6.44 -0.45 0.44
C LEU A 41 5.30 -1.38 -0.01
N GLY A 42 4.05 -0.92 0.08
CA GLY A 42 2.87 -1.62 -0.43
C GLY A 42 1.58 -0.85 -0.17
N GLU A 43 0.44 -1.47 -0.46
CA GLU A 43 -0.89 -0.88 -0.30
C GLU A 43 -1.87 -1.92 0.24
N VAL A 44 -2.76 -1.50 1.13
CA VAL A 44 -3.83 -2.34 1.69
C VAL A 44 -5.13 -1.53 1.63
N ASP A 45 -6.11 -2.01 0.87
CA ASP A 45 -7.44 -1.38 0.73
C ASP A 45 -7.40 0.12 0.37
N GLY A 46 -6.44 0.57 -0.44
CA GLY A 46 -6.27 1.98 -0.82
C GLY A 46 -5.36 2.79 0.12
N GLU A 47 -4.92 2.22 1.24
CA GLU A 47 -3.98 2.87 2.17
C GLU A 47 -2.53 2.43 1.89
N SER A 48 -1.65 3.42 1.66
CA SER A 48 -0.24 3.21 1.38
C SER A 48 0.56 2.91 2.66
N ILE A 49 1.31 1.80 2.66
CA ILE A 49 2.29 1.47 3.70
C ILE A 49 3.62 2.09 3.30
N THR A 50 4.12 3.03 4.10
CA THR A 50 5.41 3.66 3.79
C THR A 50 6.60 2.85 4.31
N PHE A 51 7.75 2.98 3.65
CA PHE A 51 8.99 2.38 4.12
C PHE A 51 9.40 2.89 5.51
N GLU A 52 9.10 4.15 5.81
CA GLU A 52 9.32 4.76 7.12
C GLU A 52 8.48 4.08 8.21
N GLN A 53 7.18 3.90 7.98
CA GLN A 53 6.28 3.22 8.93
C GLN A 53 6.75 1.79 9.20
N TYR A 54 7.12 1.06 8.16
CA TYR A 54 7.65 -0.29 8.28
C TYR A 54 8.93 -0.32 9.12
N ASN A 55 9.92 0.52 8.80
CA ASN A 55 11.18 0.56 9.55
C ASN A 55 11.00 1.02 10.99
N ALA A 56 10.11 1.96 11.25
CA ALA A 56 9.76 2.38 12.61
C ALA A 56 9.22 1.19 13.41
N ARG A 57 8.37 0.36 12.81
CA ARG A 57 7.82 -0.83 13.47
C ARG A 57 8.87 -1.91 13.70
N VAL A 58 9.71 -2.20 12.72
CA VAL A 58 10.83 -3.15 12.86
C VAL A 58 11.79 -2.70 13.97
N SER A 59 12.15 -1.40 13.97
CA SER A 59 13.03 -0.83 14.98
C SER A 59 12.43 -0.94 16.38
N PHE A 60 11.12 -0.68 16.52
CA PHE A 60 10.41 -0.86 17.79
C PHE A 60 10.49 -2.31 18.30
N LEU A 61 10.27 -3.31 17.43
CA LEU A 61 10.36 -4.73 17.81
C LEU A 61 11.78 -5.12 18.25
N VAL A 62 12.80 -4.62 17.54
CA VAL A 62 14.21 -4.83 17.88
C VAL A 62 14.56 -4.17 19.22
N THR A 63 14.11 -2.93 19.46
CA THR A 63 14.33 -2.26 20.74
C THR A 63 13.67 -3.02 21.89
N GLN A 64 12.45 -3.52 21.69
CA GLN A 64 11.77 -4.34 22.70
C GLN A 64 12.52 -5.64 23.00
N HIS A 65 13.05 -6.30 21.97
CA HIS A 65 13.89 -7.49 22.17
C HIS A 65 15.10 -7.17 23.04
N ASN A 66 15.83 -6.09 22.74
CA ASN A 66 17.03 -5.71 23.48
C ASN A 66 16.73 -5.28 24.94
N GLN A 67 15.52 -4.80 25.22
CA GLN A 67 15.08 -4.50 26.58
C GLN A 67 14.74 -5.76 27.38
N ARG A 68 14.24 -6.80 26.70
CA ARG A 68 13.75 -8.03 27.34
C ARG A 68 14.79 -9.13 27.42
N TYR A 69 15.73 -9.16 26.48
CA TYR A 69 16.72 -10.21 26.32
C TYR A 69 18.13 -9.61 26.22
N THR A 70 19.09 -10.27 26.86
CA THR A 70 20.51 -9.88 26.80
C THR A 70 21.22 -10.41 25.54
N SER A 71 20.56 -11.30 24.78
CA SER A 71 21.07 -11.82 23.52
C SER A 71 21.01 -10.77 22.42
N GLU A 72 22.03 -10.72 21.56
CA GLU A 72 22.01 -9.90 20.35
C GLU A 72 20.95 -10.40 19.36
N VAL A 73 20.40 -9.47 18.57
CA VAL A 73 19.49 -9.79 17.47
C VAL A 73 20.29 -10.38 16.32
N THR A 74 20.18 -11.69 16.09
CA THR A 74 20.78 -12.35 14.94
C THR A 74 20.03 -11.98 13.65
N PRO A 75 20.61 -12.18 12.46
CA PRO A 75 19.93 -11.95 11.18
C PRO A 75 18.60 -12.71 11.06
N GLU A 76 18.52 -13.93 11.60
CA GLU A 76 17.31 -14.75 11.61
C GLU A 76 16.22 -14.14 12.48
N ILE A 77 16.59 -13.66 13.68
CA ILE A 77 15.65 -12.96 14.59
C ILE A 77 15.17 -11.66 13.93
N ARG A 78 16.07 -10.91 13.28
CA ARG A 78 15.71 -9.69 12.56
C ARG A 78 14.70 -9.96 11.44
N ALA A 79 14.93 -11.00 10.63
CA ALA A 79 14.01 -11.40 9.56
C ALA A 79 12.62 -11.78 10.11
N ALA A 80 12.56 -12.44 11.27
CA ALA A 80 11.29 -12.71 11.94
C ALA A 80 10.56 -11.42 12.37
N TYR A 81 11.28 -10.42 12.90
CA TYR A 81 10.69 -9.12 13.24
C TYR A 81 10.26 -8.30 12.04
N GLU A 82 10.98 -8.39 10.93
CA GLU A 82 10.57 -7.83 9.65
C GLU A 82 9.22 -8.39 9.19
N GLN A 83 9.08 -9.72 9.19
CA GLN A 83 7.82 -10.37 8.85
C GLN A 83 6.69 -10.02 9.83
N GLN A 84 7.00 -9.99 11.13
CA GLN A 84 6.04 -9.61 12.16
C GLN A 84 5.57 -8.16 11.99
N ALA A 85 6.49 -7.22 11.76
CA ALA A 85 6.17 -5.81 11.54
C ALA A 85 5.25 -5.64 10.32
N TRP A 86 5.55 -6.32 9.22
CA TRP A 86 4.68 -6.32 8.04
C TRP A 86 3.29 -6.84 8.37
N SER A 87 3.20 -8.00 9.02
CA SER A 87 1.93 -8.61 9.39
C SER A 87 1.10 -7.71 10.31
N GLU A 88 1.74 -7.07 11.29
CA GLU A 88 1.06 -6.17 12.24
C GLU A 88 0.55 -4.91 11.55
N ILE A 89 1.30 -4.32 10.62
CA ILE A 89 0.87 -3.15 9.84
C ILE A 89 -0.31 -3.53 8.96
N VAL A 90 -0.19 -4.57 8.13
CA VAL A 90 -1.27 -5.01 7.23
C VAL A 90 -2.54 -5.33 8.02
N THR A 91 -2.40 -6.10 9.10
CA THR A 91 -3.53 -6.49 9.96
C THR A 91 -4.17 -5.26 10.61
N GLY A 92 -3.35 -4.30 11.07
CA GLY A 92 -3.82 -3.05 11.65
C GLY A 92 -4.67 -2.23 10.67
N LEU A 93 -4.20 -2.06 9.42
CA LEU A 93 -4.93 -1.33 8.37
C LEU A 93 -6.25 -2.02 8.02
N VAL A 94 -6.23 -3.34 7.81
CA VAL A 94 -7.46 -4.11 7.53
C VAL A 94 -8.49 -3.96 8.65
N PHE A 95 -8.06 -4.08 9.91
CA PHE A 95 -8.97 -3.91 11.04
C PHE A 95 -9.49 -2.48 11.12
N GLN A 96 -8.63 -1.48 10.95
CA GLN A 96 -9.06 -0.08 10.98
C GLN A 96 -10.13 0.19 9.92
N ASN A 97 -9.89 -0.20 8.68
CA ASN A 97 -10.83 0.01 7.58
C ASN A 97 -12.17 -0.69 7.84
N LYS A 98 -12.13 -1.94 8.32
CA LYS A 98 -13.36 -2.68 8.65
C LYS A 98 -14.09 -2.09 9.84
N MET A 99 -13.38 -1.59 10.85
CA MET A 99 -13.99 -0.90 11.99
C MET A 99 -14.72 0.37 11.57
N GLU A 100 -14.12 1.16 10.67
CA GLU A 100 -14.73 2.37 10.12
C GLU A 100 -15.99 2.02 9.30
N GLU A 101 -15.93 0.98 8.47
CA GLU A 101 -17.08 0.46 7.69
C GLU A 101 -18.26 0.05 8.59
N VAL A 102 -18.00 -0.63 9.71
CA VAL A 102 -19.04 -1.07 10.65
C VAL A 102 -19.40 -0.02 11.72
N GLY A 103 -18.78 1.17 11.66
CA GLY A 103 -19.05 2.27 12.60
C GLY A 103 -18.50 2.06 14.02
N ILE A 104 -17.50 1.19 14.21
CA ILE A 104 -16.84 1.02 15.51
C ILE A 104 -15.77 2.09 15.68
N THR A 105 -16.06 3.11 16.48
CA THR A 105 -15.12 4.18 16.84
C THR A 105 -14.79 4.15 18.33
N VAL A 106 -13.66 4.74 18.72
CA VAL A 106 -13.29 4.96 20.13
C VAL A 106 -13.45 6.44 20.42
N THR A 107 -14.29 6.77 21.39
CA THR A 107 -14.56 8.14 21.80
C THR A 107 -13.50 8.65 22.78
N GLU A 108 -13.29 9.96 22.80
CA GLU A 108 -12.37 10.60 23.77
C GLU A 108 -12.75 10.28 25.21
N GLN A 109 -14.05 10.26 25.52
CA GLN A 109 -14.53 9.92 26.86
C GLN A 109 -14.12 8.50 27.29
N GLU A 110 -14.09 7.53 26.36
CA GLU A 110 -13.60 6.18 26.66
C GLU A 110 -12.12 6.18 26.98
N LEU A 111 -11.31 6.97 26.27
CA LEU A 111 -9.88 7.11 26.53
C LEU A 111 -9.64 7.77 27.89
N VAL A 112 -10.35 8.86 28.19
CA VAL A 112 -10.31 9.52 29.51
C VAL A 112 -10.68 8.53 30.60
N ASN A 113 -11.74 7.74 30.42
CA ASN A 113 -12.15 6.73 31.39
C ASN A 113 -11.10 5.62 31.57
N MET A 114 -10.29 5.31 30.56
CA MET A 114 -9.17 4.37 30.67
C MET A 114 -8.00 4.92 31.47
N ILE A 115 -7.89 6.23 31.63
CA ILE A 115 -6.78 6.86 32.36
C ILE A 115 -7.25 7.24 33.77
N VAL A 116 -8.28 8.09 33.86
CA VAL A 116 -8.72 8.68 35.13
C VAL A 116 -10.07 8.12 35.62
N GLY A 117 -10.69 7.23 34.86
CA GLY A 117 -12.02 6.70 35.19
C GLY A 117 -12.07 5.84 36.47
N PRO A 118 -13.25 5.28 36.77
CA PRO A 118 -13.43 4.43 37.96
C PRO A 118 -12.61 3.14 37.88
N ASN A 119 -12.32 2.65 36.66
CA ASN A 119 -11.50 1.47 36.43
C ASN A 119 -10.46 1.73 35.32
N PRO A 120 -9.33 2.37 35.65
CA PRO A 120 -8.27 2.66 34.69
C PRO A 120 -7.66 1.39 34.10
N ASP A 121 -6.99 1.55 32.97
CA ASP A 121 -6.24 0.48 32.33
C ASP A 121 -5.21 -0.13 33.29
N ALA A 122 -4.96 -1.43 33.15
CA ALA A 122 -4.01 -2.15 34.00
C ALA A 122 -2.62 -1.50 34.01
N PHE A 123 -2.16 -0.97 32.88
CA PHE A 123 -0.90 -0.25 32.79
C PHE A 123 -0.86 0.99 33.70
N ILE A 124 -1.91 1.82 33.65
CA ILE A 124 -2.04 3.02 34.49
C ILE A 124 -2.14 2.64 35.96
N ARG A 125 -2.95 1.63 36.31
CA ARG A 125 -3.07 1.16 37.69
C ARG A 125 -1.76 0.66 38.25
N GLN A 126 -0.96 -0.04 37.45
CA GLN A 126 0.34 -0.57 37.90
C GLN A 126 1.35 0.55 38.11
N GLN A 127 1.38 1.55 37.23
CA GLN A 127 2.33 2.65 37.29
C GLN A 127 2.06 3.60 38.46
N PHE A 128 0.78 3.79 38.79
CA PHE A 128 0.32 4.71 39.83
C PHE A 128 -0.28 3.97 41.04
N ALA A 129 0.22 2.79 41.37
CA ALA A 129 -0.18 2.06 42.56
C ALA A 129 0.45 2.68 43.82
N ASP A 130 -0.35 2.89 44.86
CA ASP A 130 0.10 3.24 46.21
C ASP A 130 0.60 2.01 46.98
N ASP A 131 1.08 2.22 48.21
CA ASP A 131 1.59 1.16 49.09
C ASP A 131 0.55 0.08 49.42
N ASN A 132 -0.75 0.38 49.23
CA ASN A 132 -1.87 -0.53 49.45
C ASN A 132 -2.35 -1.19 48.14
N GLY A 133 -1.67 -0.95 47.02
CA GLY A 133 -2.02 -1.44 45.69
C GLY A 133 -3.26 -0.78 45.07
N GLN A 134 -3.75 0.31 45.64
CA GLN A 134 -4.81 1.14 45.05
C GLN A 134 -4.19 2.24 44.18
N ILE A 135 -4.96 2.78 43.25
CA ILE A 135 -4.44 3.83 42.37
C ILE A 135 -4.33 5.18 43.12
N ASP A 136 -3.13 5.75 43.16
CA ASP A 136 -2.87 7.11 43.60
C ASP A 136 -3.31 8.09 42.51
N ARG A 137 -4.53 8.59 42.66
CA ARG A 137 -5.15 9.55 41.74
C ARG A 137 -4.49 10.93 41.79
N ALA A 138 -3.90 11.31 42.92
CA ALA A 138 -3.22 12.60 43.05
C ALA A 138 -1.89 12.57 42.29
N ALA A 139 -1.11 11.49 42.42
CA ALA A 139 0.10 11.28 41.65
C ALA A 139 -0.19 11.18 40.14
N LEU A 140 -1.26 10.49 39.75
CA LEU A 140 -1.70 10.42 38.35
C LEU A 140 -2.04 11.80 37.80
N GLN A 141 -2.83 12.60 38.51
CA GLN A 141 -3.20 13.94 38.06
C GLN A 141 -1.97 14.86 37.96
N ALA A 142 -1.08 14.82 38.95
CA ALA A 142 0.16 15.57 38.92
C ALA A 142 1.05 15.19 37.72
N ALA A 143 1.09 13.89 37.36
CA ALA A 143 1.83 13.42 36.20
C ALA A 143 1.20 13.85 34.87
N ILE A 144 -0.14 13.99 34.81
CA ILE A 144 -0.88 14.51 33.65
C ILE A 144 -0.62 16.01 33.45
N ASP A 145 -0.64 16.78 34.54
CA ASP A 145 -0.49 18.24 34.51
C ASP A 145 0.95 18.70 34.25
N ALA A 146 1.93 17.81 34.43
CA ALA A 146 3.35 18.03 34.20
C ALA A 146 3.69 18.19 32.70
N PRO A 147 4.09 19.38 32.22
CA PRO A 147 4.32 19.65 30.79
C PRO A 147 5.39 18.76 30.15
N GLU A 148 6.39 18.35 30.93
CA GLU A 148 7.47 17.45 30.51
C GLU A 148 6.96 16.06 30.08
N ASN A 149 5.79 15.65 30.56
CA ASN A 149 5.20 14.34 30.25
C ASN A 149 4.27 14.39 29.05
N SER A 150 4.03 15.55 28.44
CA SER A 150 3.08 15.73 27.32
C SER A 150 3.29 14.72 26.20
N GLN A 151 4.53 14.55 25.72
CA GLN A 151 4.84 13.60 24.65
C GLN A 151 4.62 12.14 25.07
N VAL A 152 4.89 11.82 26.34
CA VAL A 152 4.66 10.49 26.89
C VAL A 152 3.17 10.20 26.93
N TRP A 153 2.35 11.16 27.37
CA TRP A 153 0.90 11.01 27.42
C TRP A 153 0.27 10.83 26.03
N ILE A 154 0.75 11.54 25.00
CA ILE A 154 0.31 11.31 23.62
C ILE A 154 0.57 9.86 23.20
N SER A 155 1.75 9.33 23.52
CA SER A 155 2.09 7.93 23.19
C SER A 155 1.24 6.92 23.96
N ILE A 156 0.92 7.21 25.23
CA ILE A 156 0.04 6.38 26.06
C ILE A 156 -1.38 6.41 25.51
N GLU A 157 -1.89 7.59 25.18
CA GLU A 157 -3.23 7.76 24.63
C GLU A 157 -3.41 6.97 23.32
N GLN A 158 -2.44 7.07 22.40
CA GLN A 158 -2.45 6.29 21.16
C GLN A 158 -2.46 4.79 21.41
N GLN A 159 -1.65 4.30 22.36
CA GLN A 159 -1.65 2.88 22.74
C GLN A 159 -2.97 2.43 23.36
N LEU A 160 -3.56 3.23 24.26
CA LEU A 160 -4.85 2.92 24.89
C LEU A 160 -5.98 2.96 23.86
N LYS A 161 -5.93 3.86 22.89
CA LYS A 161 -6.87 3.92 21.77
C LYS A 161 -6.82 2.65 20.94
N GLU A 162 -5.63 2.22 20.55
CA GLU A 162 -5.46 0.99 19.77
C GLU A 162 -5.90 -0.26 20.56
N LYS A 163 -5.55 -0.34 21.84
CA LYS A 163 -6.03 -1.39 22.74
C LYS A 163 -7.56 -1.42 22.83
N ARG A 164 -8.19 -0.25 22.98
CA ARG A 164 -9.66 -0.15 23.04
C ARG A 164 -10.31 -0.56 21.74
N ARG A 165 -9.71 -0.21 20.59
CA ARG A 165 -10.16 -0.64 19.25
C ARG A 165 -10.17 -2.16 19.14
N GLN A 166 -9.05 -2.81 19.43
CA GLN A 166 -8.94 -4.27 19.40
C GLN A 166 -9.94 -4.96 20.33
N GLN A 167 -10.13 -4.40 21.54
CA GLN A 167 -11.10 -4.94 22.49
C GLN A 167 -12.53 -4.83 21.95
N LYS A 168 -12.91 -3.70 21.32
CA LYS A 168 -14.24 -3.55 20.71
C LYS A 168 -14.46 -4.53 19.57
N VAL A 169 -13.48 -4.70 18.67
CA VAL A 169 -13.57 -5.68 17.57
C VAL A 169 -13.72 -7.09 18.10
N THR A 170 -12.88 -7.49 19.06
CA THR A 170 -12.94 -8.83 19.64
C THR A 170 -14.29 -9.09 20.32
N ASN A 171 -14.80 -8.11 21.07
CA ASN A 171 -16.11 -8.20 21.70
C ASN A 171 -17.24 -8.26 20.68
N PHE A 172 -17.15 -7.49 19.59
CA PHE A 172 -18.12 -7.52 18.50
C PHE A 172 -18.16 -8.90 17.84
N LEU A 173 -17.00 -9.45 17.46
CA LEU A 173 -16.88 -10.79 16.87
C LEU A 173 -17.35 -11.89 17.83
N ALA A 174 -17.02 -11.78 19.12
CA ALA A 174 -17.50 -12.72 20.13
C ALA A 174 -19.02 -12.64 20.31
N SER A 175 -19.60 -11.44 20.19
CA SER A 175 -21.05 -11.24 20.32
C SER A 175 -21.85 -11.65 19.07
N SER A 176 -21.22 -11.65 17.90
CA SER A 176 -21.87 -12.03 16.64
C SER A 176 -22.02 -13.54 16.51
N ASN A 177 -21.14 -14.32 17.14
CA ASN A 177 -21.22 -15.78 17.09
C ASN A 177 -22.24 -16.32 18.10
N ARG A 178 -23.46 -16.64 17.61
CA ARG A 178 -24.48 -17.36 18.39
C ARG A 178 -24.52 -18.81 17.94
N THR A 179 -23.86 -19.67 18.70
CA THR A 179 -23.93 -21.12 18.49
C THR A 179 -25.26 -21.67 18.99
N THR A 180 -25.99 -22.34 18.13
CA THR A 180 -27.23 -23.03 18.48
C THR A 180 -26.93 -24.37 19.16
N THR A 181 -27.87 -24.88 19.96
CA THR A 181 -27.74 -26.23 20.54
C THR A 181 -27.62 -27.32 19.48
N ALA A 182 -28.18 -27.10 18.28
CA ALA A 182 -28.09 -28.03 17.16
C ALA A 182 -26.66 -28.11 16.61
N GLU A 183 -25.98 -26.98 16.43
CA GLU A 183 -24.58 -26.92 15.99
C GLU A 183 -23.65 -27.55 17.02
N ALA A 184 -23.85 -27.25 18.31
CA ALA A 184 -23.07 -27.86 19.39
C ALA A 184 -23.23 -29.38 19.42
N ARG A 185 -24.46 -29.90 19.23
CA ARG A 185 -24.72 -31.34 19.12
C ARG A 185 -24.07 -31.95 17.88
N ARG A 186 -24.17 -31.28 16.72
CA ARG A 186 -23.53 -31.73 15.48
C ARG A 186 -22.02 -31.82 15.65
N GLN A 187 -21.38 -30.80 16.22
CA GLN A 187 -19.94 -30.81 16.46
C GLN A 187 -19.55 -31.94 17.42
N LEU A 188 -20.30 -32.11 18.51
CA LEU A 188 -20.09 -33.22 19.44
C LEU A 188 -20.22 -34.59 18.75
N THR A 189 -21.19 -34.75 17.84
CA THR A 189 -21.33 -35.95 17.03
C THR A 189 -20.11 -36.14 16.14
N LEU A 190 -19.69 -35.12 15.38
CA LEU A 190 -18.51 -35.20 14.51
C LEU A 190 -17.24 -35.58 15.30
N ASP A 191 -17.00 -34.94 16.45
CA ASP A 191 -15.82 -35.18 17.27
C ASP A 191 -15.81 -36.58 17.91
N ARG A 192 -16.99 -37.18 18.11
CA ARG A 192 -17.14 -38.51 18.75
C ARG A 192 -17.45 -39.63 17.76
N SER A 193 -17.77 -39.30 16.51
CA SER A 193 -18.04 -40.27 15.46
C SER A 193 -16.73 -40.71 14.84
N THR A 194 -16.29 -41.91 15.21
CA THR A 194 -15.20 -42.61 14.52
C THR A 194 -15.78 -43.55 13.47
N ALA A 195 -15.09 -43.70 12.33
CA ALA A 195 -15.43 -44.68 11.32
C ALA A 195 -14.16 -45.40 10.85
N ASP A 196 -14.25 -46.71 10.71
CA ASP A 196 -13.22 -47.52 10.07
C ASP A 196 -13.39 -47.42 8.55
N VAL A 197 -12.35 -46.95 7.87
CA VAL A 197 -12.36 -46.75 6.41
C VAL A 197 -11.28 -47.62 5.79
N GLU A 198 -11.70 -48.56 4.95
CA GLU A 198 -10.79 -49.28 4.05
C GLU A 198 -10.70 -48.52 2.72
N LEU A 199 -9.52 -47.97 2.43
CA LEU A 199 -9.27 -47.21 1.21
C LEU A 199 -8.34 -48.00 0.28
N LEU A 200 -8.84 -48.38 -0.88
CA LEU A 200 -7.98 -48.82 -1.99
C LEU A 200 -7.54 -47.60 -2.79
N ARG A 201 -6.35 -47.08 -2.50
CA ARG A 201 -5.74 -46.00 -3.28
C ARG A 201 -4.86 -46.59 -4.38
N MET A 202 -5.25 -46.39 -5.64
CA MET A 202 -4.37 -46.63 -6.78
C MET A 202 -3.59 -45.34 -7.08
N PRO A 203 -2.29 -45.25 -6.78
CA PRO A 203 -1.51 -44.08 -7.14
C PRO A 203 -1.37 -44.00 -8.66
N TYR A 204 -1.75 -42.87 -9.26
CA TYR A 204 -1.61 -42.63 -10.69
C TYR A 204 -0.18 -42.87 -11.21
N ALA A 205 0.83 -42.61 -10.38
CA ALA A 205 2.24 -42.87 -10.68
C ALA A 205 2.60 -44.36 -10.87
N ALA A 206 1.72 -45.30 -10.51
CA ALA A 206 1.92 -46.73 -10.76
C ALA A 206 1.37 -47.20 -12.11
N ILE A 207 0.65 -46.34 -12.84
CA ILE A 207 0.23 -46.59 -14.22
C ILE A 207 1.34 -46.04 -15.12
N SER A 208 1.86 -46.86 -16.02
CA SER A 208 2.85 -46.35 -16.99
C SER A 208 2.14 -45.45 -18.01
N ASP A 209 2.81 -44.39 -18.49
CA ASP A 209 2.21 -43.49 -19.49
C ASP A 209 1.78 -44.24 -20.75
N ALA A 210 2.47 -45.34 -21.09
CA ALA A 210 2.13 -46.22 -22.20
C ALA A 210 0.83 -47.02 -21.99
N ASP A 211 0.45 -47.32 -20.74
CA ASP A 211 -0.81 -47.97 -20.39
C ASP A 211 -1.98 -46.97 -20.31
N ALA A 212 -1.70 -45.66 -20.38
CA ALA A 212 -2.67 -44.58 -20.22
C ALA A 212 -2.82 -43.70 -21.48
N GLU A 213 -2.16 -44.03 -22.59
CA GLU A 213 -2.26 -43.27 -23.83
C GLU A 213 -3.61 -43.57 -24.52
N PRO A 214 -4.51 -42.57 -24.67
CA PRO A 214 -5.82 -42.80 -25.25
C PRO A 214 -5.70 -43.10 -26.75
N THR A 215 -6.50 -44.04 -27.23
CA THR A 215 -6.58 -44.32 -28.66
C THR A 215 -7.30 -43.19 -29.40
N ASP A 216 -7.02 -42.99 -30.69
CA ASP A 216 -7.72 -42.01 -31.56
C ASP A 216 -9.25 -42.16 -31.48
N ARG A 217 -9.73 -43.40 -31.29
CA ARG A 217 -11.14 -43.71 -31.12
C ARG A 217 -11.71 -43.14 -29.82
N GLU A 218 -10.98 -43.28 -28.71
CA GLU A 218 -11.38 -42.75 -27.40
C GLU A 218 -11.31 -41.22 -27.40
N VAL A 219 -10.29 -40.63 -28.01
CA VAL A 219 -10.17 -39.18 -28.20
C VAL A 219 -11.37 -38.64 -28.99
N LYS A 220 -11.72 -39.30 -30.11
CA LYS A 220 -12.89 -38.91 -30.92
C LYS A 220 -14.20 -39.06 -30.14
N GLN A 221 -14.37 -40.17 -29.43
CA GLN A 221 -15.58 -40.44 -28.67
C GLN A 221 -15.77 -39.43 -27.52
N TRP A 222 -14.66 -39.05 -26.86
CA TRP A 222 -14.68 -38.02 -25.82
C TRP A 222 -14.93 -36.63 -26.40
N TYR A 223 -14.32 -36.27 -27.53
CA TYR A 223 -14.60 -35.02 -28.24
C TYR A 223 -16.08 -34.91 -28.62
N ASP A 224 -16.65 -35.97 -29.20
CA ASP A 224 -18.06 -36.00 -29.61
C ASP A 224 -19.02 -35.89 -28.40
N ALA A 225 -18.64 -36.44 -27.24
CA ALA A 225 -19.43 -36.34 -26.01
C ALA A 225 -19.29 -34.98 -25.28
N ASN A 226 -18.26 -34.18 -25.59
CA ASN A 226 -17.94 -32.94 -24.89
C ASN A 226 -17.80 -31.74 -25.85
N ARG A 227 -18.51 -31.75 -26.98
CA ARG A 227 -18.37 -30.73 -28.05
C ARG A 227 -18.54 -29.29 -27.56
N GLU A 228 -19.39 -29.08 -26.56
CA GLU A 228 -19.64 -27.77 -25.95
C GLU A 228 -18.36 -27.13 -25.37
N LEU A 229 -17.38 -27.94 -24.91
CA LEU A 229 -16.10 -27.44 -24.39
C LEU A 229 -15.15 -26.93 -25.49
N PHE A 230 -15.46 -27.23 -26.76
CA PHE A 230 -14.61 -26.90 -27.92
C PHE A 230 -15.26 -25.93 -28.88
N GLU A 231 -16.42 -25.38 -28.50
CA GLU A 231 -17.04 -24.29 -29.23
C GLU A 231 -16.13 -23.05 -29.14
N ARG A 232 -15.90 -22.41 -30.28
CA ARG A 232 -15.11 -21.18 -30.35
C ARG A 232 -16.07 -20.03 -30.55
N ASP A 233 -15.83 -18.94 -29.81
CA ASP A 233 -16.55 -17.70 -30.01
C ASP A 233 -16.44 -17.22 -31.47
N GLU A 234 -17.48 -16.52 -31.92
CA GLU A 234 -17.52 -15.96 -33.27
C GLU A 234 -16.28 -15.11 -33.53
N SER A 235 -15.50 -15.48 -34.55
CA SER A 235 -14.33 -14.72 -34.98
C SER A 235 -14.56 -14.21 -36.40
N PHE A 236 -14.21 -12.94 -36.61
CA PHE A 236 -14.39 -12.27 -37.89
C PHE A 236 -13.01 -11.97 -38.50
N GLU A 237 -12.83 -12.36 -39.76
CA GLU A 237 -11.68 -11.96 -40.56
C GLU A 237 -12.09 -10.78 -41.45
N PHE A 238 -11.44 -9.63 -41.31
CA PHE A 238 -11.63 -8.48 -42.19
C PHE A 238 -10.39 -8.25 -43.04
N ARG A 239 -10.61 -7.91 -44.32
CA ARG A 239 -9.58 -7.40 -45.22
C ARG A 239 -9.93 -5.98 -45.59
N TYR A 240 -8.96 -5.09 -45.47
CA TYR A 240 -9.09 -3.70 -45.88
C TYR A 240 -7.92 -3.32 -46.78
N VAL A 241 -8.12 -2.28 -47.58
CA VAL A 241 -7.07 -1.60 -48.34
C VAL A 241 -7.09 -0.13 -47.94
N SER A 242 -5.90 0.41 -47.67
CA SER A 242 -5.71 1.81 -47.29
C SER A 242 -5.16 2.58 -48.50
N PHE A 243 -5.75 3.75 -48.77
CA PHE A 243 -5.25 4.66 -49.79
C PHE A 243 -4.55 5.83 -49.08
N PRO A 244 -3.25 6.08 -49.35
CA PRO A 244 -2.58 7.25 -48.82
C PRO A 244 -3.17 8.50 -49.47
N ILE A 245 -3.65 9.44 -48.65
CA ILE A 245 -4.05 10.77 -49.10
C ILE A 245 -2.78 11.63 -49.14
N SER A 246 -2.23 11.86 -50.33
CA SER A 246 -1.14 12.82 -50.53
C SER A 246 -1.70 14.16 -50.99
N ALA A 247 -1.18 15.27 -50.46
CA ALA A 247 -1.53 16.60 -50.94
C ALA A 247 -1.28 16.71 -52.45
N THR A 248 -2.21 17.32 -53.17
CA THR A 248 -2.07 17.56 -54.61
C THR A 248 -1.17 18.77 -54.87
N ALA A 249 -0.72 18.92 -56.11
CA ALA A 249 -0.02 20.14 -56.52
C ALA A 249 -0.90 21.38 -56.35
N GLU A 250 -2.21 21.25 -56.57
CA GLU A 250 -3.20 22.33 -56.39
C GLU A 250 -3.33 22.73 -54.92
N ASP A 251 -3.34 21.75 -53.99
CA ASP A 251 -3.32 22.03 -52.54
C ASP A 251 -2.07 22.81 -52.13
N THR A 252 -0.92 22.48 -52.73
CA THR A 252 0.35 23.15 -52.46
C THR A 252 0.33 24.59 -52.99
N THR A 253 -0.15 24.80 -54.21
CA THR A 253 -0.26 26.13 -54.81
C THR A 253 -1.22 27.02 -54.02
N ARG A 254 -2.41 26.49 -53.66
CA ARG A 254 -3.39 27.23 -52.86
C ARG A 254 -2.81 27.67 -51.52
N LEU A 255 -2.10 26.79 -50.82
CA LEU A 255 -1.45 27.13 -49.56
C LEU A 255 -0.39 28.23 -49.74
N PHE A 256 0.40 28.17 -50.81
CA PHE A 256 1.41 29.20 -51.10
C PHE A 256 0.77 30.56 -51.38
N ASP A 257 -0.32 30.60 -52.15
CA ASP A 257 -1.03 31.83 -52.45
C ASP A 257 -1.67 32.44 -51.19
N GLU A 258 -2.30 31.60 -50.34
CA GLU A 258 -2.85 32.01 -49.04
C GLU A 258 -1.75 32.61 -48.14
N VAL A 259 -0.60 31.94 -48.02
CA VAL A 259 0.52 32.44 -47.22
C VAL A 259 1.12 33.73 -47.78
N ALA A 260 1.20 33.88 -49.11
CA ALA A 260 1.71 35.08 -49.74
C ALA A 260 0.83 36.30 -49.46
N LEU A 261 -0.50 36.14 -49.54
CA LEU A 261 -1.46 37.18 -49.19
C LEU A 261 -1.35 37.56 -47.70
N LEU A 262 -1.31 36.55 -46.81
CA LEU A 262 -1.14 36.78 -45.38
C LEU A 262 0.16 37.54 -45.06
N ALA A 263 1.25 37.22 -45.76
CA ALA A 263 2.53 37.91 -45.58
C ALA A 263 2.47 39.38 -46.01
N GLU A 264 1.76 39.70 -47.10
CA GLU A 264 1.56 41.08 -47.54
C GLU A 264 0.69 41.86 -46.55
N GLU A 265 -0.41 41.29 -46.08
CA GLU A 265 -1.29 41.91 -45.08
C GLU A 265 -0.54 42.12 -43.75
N PHE A 266 0.24 41.14 -43.30
CA PHE A 266 1.04 41.25 -42.09
C PHE A 266 2.09 42.36 -42.18
N ALA A 267 2.77 42.49 -43.33
CA ALA A 267 3.82 43.50 -43.52
C ALA A 267 3.31 44.95 -43.42
N THR A 268 2.01 45.16 -43.63
CA THR A 268 1.39 46.50 -43.55
C THR A 268 0.67 46.76 -42.23
N THR A 269 0.67 45.79 -41.30
CA THR A 269 -0.05 45.89 -40.03
C THR A 269 0.82 46.51 -38.94
N GLU A 270 0.26 47.44 -38.16
CA GLU A 270 0.98 48.14 -37.07
C GLU A 270 1.01 47.36 -35.74
N ASP A 271 0.06 46.43 -35.52
CA ASP A 271 -0.06 45.60 -34.32
C ASP A 271 -0.14 44.11 -34.70
N ASP A 272 0.95 43.40 -34.45
CA ASP A 272 1.14 41.98 -34.77
C ASP A 272 0.21 41.04 -33.98
N SER A 273 -0.11 41.43 -32.74
CA SER A 273 -0.88 40.61 -31.80
C SER A 273 -2.37 40.61 -32.16
N THR A 274 -2.87 41.72 -32.69
CA THR A 274 -4.24 41.81 -33.21
C THR A 274 -4.41 41.06 -34.54
N PHE A 275 -3.39 41.06 -35.41
CA PHE A 275 -3.40 40.31 -36.67
C PHE A 275 -3.54 38.80 -36.44
N LEU A 276 -2.75 38.24 -35.53
CA LEU A 276 -2.74 36.80 -35.23
C LEU A 276 -4.08 36.28 -34.67
N ASN A 277 -4.83 37.09 -33.95
CA ASN A 277 -6.12 36.68 -33.36
C ASN A 277 -7.28 36.63 -34.37
N ASN A 278 -7.16 37.32 -35.52
CA ASN A 278 -8.21 37.34 -36.54
C ASN A 278 -8.15 36.14 -37.51
N PHE A 279 -7.09 35.32 -37.45
CA PHE A 279 -6.83 34.18 -38.34
C PHE A 279 -6.82 32.80 -37.65
N GLN A 280 -7.30 32.71 -36.40
CA GLN A 280 -7.68 31.43 -35.76
C GLN A 280 -9.10 31.01 -36.16
#